data_AF-A0A547ERN2-F1
#
_entry.id   AF-A0A547ERN2-F1
#
_cell.length_a   1.000
_cell.length_b   1.000
_cell.length_c   1.000
_cell.angle_alpha   90.00
_cell.angle_beta   90.00
_cell.angle_gamma   90.00
#
_symmetry.space_group_name_H-M   'P 1'
#
loop_
_entity.id
_entity.type
_entity.pdbx_description
1 polymer ?
#
loop_
_entity_poly.entity_id
_entity_poly.type
_entity_poly.pdbx_seq_one_letter_code
_entity_poly.pdbx_strand_id
1 'polypeptide(L)'
;MTQLDSVTVYSAYATPINQDKTASSVTVLTEKDFAARNATYVSDVLKTVPGVAIGQQGGRGTLTSLFLRGAESRHTAVVIDGVKVNPINIGNFDFGGLPISNIERIEVLRGEQSALWGSSAMGGVVYITTKSGLYKEKPFNAEVDLGLGSNNTRDASATLSGFHNGFYYALHGDSHRTKGISALSKNHFSYTTETGSEVKTGGASERDGFHRDNGSLRLGYDLGNKGVEVLAAQSSQTVHIDGYNSDVSGEYSRTRNQTFKLGGYWGNEQELLKHQANISQFNSKATHFGSNARYSNEKQLNANYQLDVNFDREGEVTQAVSLLTDYAKTRYTSDKYLREKTLSEKSAALEYRLFTEQDHSFSISGRYTDNSQFKNSITGRISGAYRLSPNLCSDRLLLELAEPQQIRAMSPYSQKPLMMLDKLNTDKPTVEPELTALLPYADSTILLNETFYPQLTARLKQLGFKLVALNDSPQTPEQLFTLILQLGELTQNQAKAEKLVERLRLQKIPLKQPLAETLILSETGMIEPHFPQYQTLLDLLGLSPLKSDLTPQNFSLEKLLLAQPKQLLFLTDNQSYNNQAELLKHPALQKIWQKMSQNPPLVLPMKYTYCFDHGVWQGIQLMHKLTP
;
A
#
# COMPACT_ATOMS: atom_id res chain seq x y z
N MET A 1 -11.30 20.58 -6.83
CA MET A 1 -10.15 19.69 -6.58
C MET A 1 -10.65 18.49 -5.79
N THR A 2 -10.67 17.30 -6.37
CA THR A 2 -10.89 16.04 -5.65
C THR A 2 -9.51 15.58 -5.17
N GLN A 3 -9.28 15.65 -3.86
CA GLN A 3 -8.20 14.91 -3.20
C GLN A 3 -8.38 13.43 -3.60
N LEU A 4 -7.33 12.78 -4.13
CA LEU A 4 -7.40 11.35 -4.39
C LEU A 4 -7.48 10.63 -3.04
N ASP A 5 -8.53 9.85 -2.84
CA ASP A 5 -8.72 9.09 -1.60
C ASP A 5 -7.55 8.12 -1.39
N SER A 6 -7.07 8.02 -0.15
CA SER A 6 -6.05 7.04 0.23
C SER A 6 -6.55 5.62 -0.06
N VAL A 7 -5.75 4.83 -0.78
CA VAL A 7 -6.09 3.43 -1.07
C VAL A 7 -5.66 2.55 0.11
N THR A 8 -6.60 2.03 0.88
CA THR A 8 -6.32 1.06 1.94
C THR A 8 -6.13 -0.35 1.36
N VAL A 9 -5.02 -1.00 1.72
CA VAL A 9 -4.71 -2.40 1.40
C VAL A 9 -4.85 -3.27 2.64
N TYR A 10 -5.44 -4.44 2.48
CA TYR A 10 -5.81 -5.35 3.58
C TYR A 10 -4.87 -6.57 3.69
N SER A 11 -3.93 -6.67 2.76
CA SER A 11 -3.21 -7.90 2.49
C SER A 11 -1.70 -7.81 2.69
N ALA A 12 -1.15 -6.61 2.78
CA ALA A 12 0.29 -6.38 2.83
C ALA A 12 0.92 -6.58 4.21
N TYR A 13 0.14 -6.30 5.24
CA TYR A 13 0.43 -6.46 6.66
C TYR A 13 -0.77 -7.12 7.34
N ALA A 14 -0.62 -7.51 8.62
CA ALA A 14 -1.72 -8.13 9.35
C ALA A 14 -2.91 -7.17 9.58
N THR A 15 -2.67 -5.85 9.57
CA THR A 15 -3.74 -4.84 9.65
C THR A 15 -3.88 -4.08 8.34
N PRO A 16 -5.09 -3.57 8.04
CA PRO A 16 -5.27 -2.63 6.94
C PRO A 16 -4.33 -1.43 7.10
N ILE A 17 -3.76 -0.98 5.99
CA ILE A 17 -2.89 0.18 5.94
C ILE A 17 -3.08 0.90 4.62
N ASN A 18 -2.74 2.19 4.58
CA ASN A 18 -2.64 2.88 3.30
C ASN A 18 -1.56 2.19 2.44
N GLN A 19 -1.86 1.93 1.16
CA GLN A 19 -0.94 1.42 0.15
C GLN A 19 0.39 2.18 0.18
N ASP A 20 0.34 3.46 0.51
CA ASP A 20 1.53 4.30 0.55
C ASP A 20 2.52 3.94 1.66
N LYS A 21 2.04 3.36 2.76
CA LYS A 21 2.85 2.98 3.92
C LYS A 21 3.42 1.56 3.82
N THR A 22 3.21 0.84 2.72
CA THR A 22 3.73 -0.52 2.57
C THR A 22 5.05 -0.58 1.81
N ALA A 23 5.97 -1.39 2.32
CA ALA A 23 7.16 -1.82 1.58
C ALA A 23 6.87 -2.94 0.57
N SER A 24 5.65 -3.48 0.56
CA SER A 24 5.24 -4.55 -0.34
C SER A 24 4.93 -4.02 -1.75
N SER A 25 5.22 -4.80 -2.78
CA SER A 25 4.79 -4.44 -4.14
C SER A 25 3.33 -4.82 -4.36
N VAL A 26 2.42 -3.88 -4.08
CA VAL A 26 0.96 -4.07 -4.21
C VAL A 26 0.42 -3.39 -5.46
N THR A 27 -0.51 -4.03 -6.16
CA THR A 27 -1.37 -3.40 -7.17
C THR A 27 -2.82 -3.59 -6.75
N VAL A 28 -3.56 -2.50 -6.70
CA VAL A 28 -4.99 -2.50 -6.37
C VAL A 28 -5.78 -2.24 -7.64
N LEU A 29 -6.78 -3.09 -7.91
CA LEU A 29 -7.72 -2.94 -9.01
C LEU A 29 -9.13 -2.79 -8.42
N THR A 30 -9.86 -1.81 -8.91
CA THR A 30 -11.18 -1.39 -8.40
C THR A 30 -12.26 -1.49 -9.47
N GLU A 31 -13.53 -1.31 -9.09
CA GLU A 31 -14.66 -1.25 -10.02
C GLU A 31 -14.44 -0.26 -11.19
N LYS A 32 -13.75 0.87 -10.94
CA LYS A 32 -13.39 1.84 -11.99
C LYS A 32 -12.47 1.22 -13.06
N ASP A 33 -11.48 0.44 -12.64
CA ASP A 33 -10.54 -0.25 -13.53
C ASP A 33 -11.24 -1.34 -14.33
N PHE A 34 -12.19 -2.03 -13.70
CA PHE A 34 -12.98 -3.10 -14.34
C PHE A 34 -13.85 -2.52 -15.46
N ALA A 35 -14.55 -1.42 -15.16
CA ALA A 35 -15.42 -0.72 -16.11
C ALA A 35 -14.62 -0.11 -17.28
N ALA A 36 -13.50 0.56 -16.99
CA ALA A 36 -12.64 1.15 -18.01
C ALA A 36 -12.10 0.13 -19.03
N ARG A 37 -12.01 -1.14 -18.61
CA ARG A 37 -11.53 -2.25 -19.45
C ARG A 37 -12.65 -3.09 -20.04
N ASN A 38 -13.90 -2.81 -19.70
CA ASN A 38 -15.05 -3.65 -20.00
C ASN A 38 -14.78 -5.13 -19.64
N ALA A 39 -14.20 -5.35 -18.45
CA ALA A 39 -13.81 -6.66 -17.99
C ALA A 39 -15.03 -7.46 -17.52
N THR A 40 -15.05 -8.76 -17.83
CA THR A 40 -16.10 -9.68 -17.36
C THR A 40 -15.57 -10.66 -16.31
N TYR A 41 -14.27 -10.96 -16.38
CA TYR A 41 -13.60 -11.92 -15.48
C TYR A 41 -12.40 -11.31 -14.78
N VAL A 42 -12.08 -11.87 -13.63
CA VAL A 42 -10.88 -11.51 -12.85
C VAL A 42 -9.60 -11.67 -13.67
N SER A 43 -9.49 -12.73 -14.48
CA SER A 43 -8.34 -12.96 -15.35
C SER A 43 -8.12 -11.86 -16.39
N ASP A 44 -9.18 -11.19 -16.85
CA ASP A 44 -9.10 -10.11 -17.83
C ASP A 44 -8.40 -8.86 -17.27
N VAL A 45 -8.48 -8.64 -15.96
CA VAL A 45 -7.85 -7.51 -15.29
C VAL A 45 -6.49 -7.89 -14.71
N LEU A 46 -6.34 -9.11 -14.20
CA LEU A 46 -5.08 -9.59 -13.65
C LEU A 46 -3.95 -9.63 -14.68
N LYS A 47 -4.24 -9.93 -15.95
CA LYS A 47 -3.24 -9.89 -17.04
C LYS A 47 -2.58 -8.51 -17.26
N THR A 48 -3.14 -7.46 -16.66
CA THR A 48 -2.65 -6.08 -16.80
C THR A 48 -1.72 -5.68 -15.66
N VAL A 49 -1.65 -6.50 -14.60
CA VAL A 49 -0.80 -6.25 -13.44
C VAL A 49 0.66 -6.60 -13.78
N PRO A 50 1.63 -5.71 -13.54
CA PRO A 50 3.03 -6.00 -13.84
C PRO A 50 3.53 -7.22 -13.06
N GLY A 51 4.25 -8.11 -13.73
CA GLY A 51 4.77 -9.34 -13.14
C GLY A 51 3.74 -10.46 -13.01
N VAL A 52 2.51 -10.28 -13.53
CA VAL A 52 1.52 -11.35 -13.72
C VAL A 52 1.62 -11.89 -15.14
N ALA A 53 1.66 -13.21 -15.27
CA ALA A 53 1.36 -13.91 -16.52
C ALA A 53 0.14 -14.82 -16.29
N ILE A 54 -0.74 -14.89 -17.28
CA ILE A 54 -1.91 -15.76 -17.27
C ILE A 54 -1.75 -16.82 -18.35
N GLY A 55 -1.88 -18.09 -17.97
CA GLY A 55 -1.99 -19.22 -18.90
C GLY A 55 -3.41 -19.76 -18.90
N GLN A 56 -4.03 -19.89 -20.07
CA GLN A 56 -5.40 -20.36 -20.23
C GLN A 56 -5.46 -21.51 -21.23
N GLN A 57 -6.17 -22.58 -20.89
CA GLN A 57 -6.28 -23.80 -21.70
C GLN A 57 -7.56 -23.81 -22.56
N GLY A 58 -7.67 -22.85 -23.49
CA GLY A 58 -8.80 -22.76 -24.42
C GLY A 58 -9.73 -21.58 -24.13
N GLY A 59 -11.04 -21.82 -24.22
CA GLY A 59 -12.07 -20.79 -24.06
C GLY A 59 -12.37 -20.38 -22.62
N ARG A 60 -13.45 -19.60 -22.42
CA ARG A 60 -13.91 -19.18 -21.08
C ARG A 60 -14.25 -20.40 -20.22
N GLY A 61 -14.01 -20.30 -18.91
CA GLY A 61 -14.30 -21.39 -17.96
C GLY A 61 -13.27 -22.52 -17.91
N THR A 62 -12.36 -22.60 -18.86
CA THR A 62 -11.25 -23.56 -18.85
C THR A 62 -10.20 -23.16 -17.81
N LEU A 63 -9.34 -24.12 -17.44
CA LEU A 63 -8.29 -23.90 -16.45
C LEU A 63 -7.46 -22.66 -16.81
N THR A 64 -7.54 -21.66 -15.93
CA THR A 64 -6.81 -20.40 -16.06
C THR A 64 -5.90 -20.22 -14.86
N SER A 65 -4.60 -20.27 -15.13
CA SER A 65 -3.53 -20.29 -14.12
C SER A 65 -2.81 -18.95 -14.10
N LEU A 66 -2.50 -18.46 -12.90
CA LEU A 66 -1.76 -17.23 -12.69
C LEU A 66 -0.32 -17.52 -12.27
N PHE A 67 0.65 -16.85 -12.89
CA PHE A 67 2.06 -16.94 -12.55
C PHE A 67 2.55 -15.57 -12.10
N LEU A 68 3.10 -15.49 -10.89
CA LEU A 68 3.48 -14.23 -10.26
C LEU A 68 5.00 -14.16 -10.12
N ARG A 69 5.64 -13.21 -10.80
CA ARG A 69 7.11 -13.06 -10.87
C ARG A 69 7.83 -14.38 -11.27
N GLY A 70 7.22 -15.15 -12.17
CA GLY A 70 7.75 -16.44 -12.63
C GLY A 70 7.51 -17.62 -11.68
N ALA A 71 6.91 -17.41 -10.51
CA ALA A 71 6.53 -18.50 -9.63
C ALA A 71 5.36 -19.32 -10.22
N GLU A 72 5.39 -20.64 -10.01
CA GLU A 72 4.28 -21.53 -10.35
C GLU A 72 2.96 -21.08 -9.68
N SER A 73 1.83 -21.39 -10.32
CA SER A 73 0.52 -20.94 -9.84
C SER A 73 0.11 -21.46 -8.46
N ARG A 74 0.62 -22.64 -8.06
CA ARG A 74 0.43 -23.18 -6.70
C ARG A 74 1.18 -22.40 -5.61
N HIS A 75 2.10 -21.51 -5.98
CA HIS A 75 2.84 -20.62 -5.08
C HIS A 75 2.18 -19.24 -4.93
N THR A 76 0.94 -19.07 -5.42
CA THR A 76 0.13 -17.88 -5.15
C THR A 76 -1.04 -18.23 -4.25
N ALA A 77 -1.15 -17.55 -3.11
CA ALA A 77 -2.30 -17.68 -2.24
C ALA A 77 -3.45 -16.84 -2.80
N VAL A 78 -4.64 -17.43 -2.93
CA VAL A 78 -5.86 -16.73 -3.34
C VAL A 78 -6.81 -16.70 -2.16
N VAL A 79 -7.19 -15.49 -1.78
CA VAL A 79 -8.02 -15.22 -0.61
C VAL A 79 -9.22 -14.40 -1.06
N ILE A 80 -10.43 -14.85 -0.72
CA ILE A 80 -11.68 -14.14 -1.01
C ILE A 80 -12.35 -13.82 0.32
N ASP A 81 -12.51 -12.54 0.64
CA ASP A 81 -13.07 -12.04 1.91
C ASP A 81 -12.44 -12.67 3.17
N GLY A 82 -11.12 -12.89 3.13
CA GLY A 82 -10.35 -13.52 4.20
C GLY A 82 -10.40 -15.06 4.21
N VAL A 83 -11.11 -15.70 3.29
CA VAL A 83 -11.15 -17.16 3.15
C VAL A 83 -10.16 -17.61 2.07
N LYS A 84 -9.21 -18.48 2.42
CA LYS A 84 -8.30 -19.09 1.45
C LYS A 84 -9.05 -20.11 0.60
N VAL A 85 -8.96 -19.98 -0.73
CA VAL A 85 -9.75 -20.79 -1.68
C VAL A 85 -8.91 -21.68 -2.60
N ASN A 86 -7.58 -21.71 -2.40
CA ASN A 86 -6.69 -22.62 -3.14
C ASN A 86 -7.10 -24.09 -2.90
N PRO A 87 -7.27 -24.91 -3.95
CA PRO A 87 -7.53 -26.34 -3.78
C PRO A 87 -6.28 -27.07 -3.30
N ILE A 88 -6.42 -28.02 -2.38
CA ILE A 88 -5.25 -28.69 -1.76
C ILE A 88 -4.59 -29.73 -2.68
N ASN A 89 -5.30 -30.28 -3.68
CA ASN A 89 -4.77 -31.35 -4.52
C ASN A 89 -3.68 -30.90 -5.50
N ILE A 90 -3.90 -29.78 -6.20
CA ILE A 90 -3.04 -29.23 -7.25
C ILE A 90 -2.42 -27.91 -6.76
N GLY A 91 -2.99 -27.27 -5.74
CA GLY A 91 -2.52 -26.00 -5.16
C GLY A 91 -2.86 -24.76 -6.00
N ASN A 92 -3.10 -24.94 -7.30
CA ASN A 92 -3.43 -23.90 -8.25
C ASN A 92 -4.92 -23.53 -8.19
N PHE A 93 -5.22 -22.25 -7.97
CA PHE A 93 -6.58 -21.74 -8.07
C PHE A 93 -6.95 -21.46 -9.53
N ASP A 94 -8.10 -21.96 -9.97
CA ASP A 94 -8.60 -21.74 -11.32
C ASP A 94 -9.36 -20.40 -11.43
N PHE A 95 -8.78 -19.43 -12.12
CA PHE A 95 -9.39 -18.12 -12.37
C PHE A 95 -10.40 -18.12 -13.53
N GLY A 96 -10.56 -19.24 -14.25
CA GLY A 96 -11.21 -19.27 -15.57
C GLY A 96 -12.70 -18.95 -15.55
N GLY A 97 -13.36 -19.14 -14.41
CA GLY A 97 -14.76 -18.84 -14.22
C GLY A 97 -15.08 -17.75 -13.21
N LEU A 98 -14.09 -17.12 -12.57
CA LEU A 98 -14.33 -16.14 -11.52
C LEU A 98 -14.79 -14.78 -12.11
N PRO A 99 -16.07 -14.37 -11.95
CA PRO A 99 -16.55 -13.11 -12.49
C PRO A 99 -16.04 -11.90 -11.73
N ILE A 100 -16.08 -10.77 -12.41
CA ILE A 100 -15.86 -9.47 -11.78
C ILE A 100 -17.15 -8.85 -11.19
N SER A 101 -18.34 -9.33 -11.57
CA SER A 101 -19.64 -8.71 -11.24
C SER A 101 -19.89 -8.54 -9.73
N ASN A 102 -19.38 -9.44 -8.90
CA ASN A 102 -19.50 -9.39 -7.44
C ASN A 102 -18.27 -8.79 -6.74
N ILE A 103 -17.25 -8.38 -7.49
CA ILE A 103 -15.96 -8.00 -6.93
C ILE A 103 -15.90 -6.49 -6.81
N GLU A 104 -15.57 -6.03 -5.61
CA GLU A 104 -15.37 -4.62 -5.30
C GLU A 104 -13.91 -4.22 -5.52
N ARG A 105 -12.98 -5.10 -5.10
CA ARG A 105 -11.54 -4.82 -5.14
C ARG A 105 -10.72 -6.10 -5.27
N ILE A 106 -9.61 -6.00 -6.00
CA ILE A 106 -8.56 -7.02 -6.09
C ILE A 106 -7.23 -6.39 -5.70
N GLU A 107 -6.53 -7.00 -4.76
CA GLU A 107 -5.17 -6.62 -4.36
C GLU A 107 -4.21 -7.74 -4.79
N VAL A 108 -3.17 -7.37 -5.54
CA VAL A 108 -2.14 -8.30 -6.01
C VAL A 108 -0.81 -7.94 -5.38
N LEU A 109 -0.31 -8.83 -4.53
CA LEU A 109 0.93 -8.66 -3.78
C LEU A 109 1.96 -9.56 -4.39
N ARG A 110 3.02 -8.93 -4.89
CA ARG A 110 4.06 -9.62 -5.65
C ARG A 110 5.27 -9.85 -4.76
N GLY A 111 5.73 -11.10 -4.72
CA GLY A 111 6.86 -11.52 -3.89
C GLY A 111 6.44 -12.33 -2.68
N GLU A 112 7.38 -12.53 -1.77
CA GLU A 112 7.27 -13.40 -0.62
C GLU A 112 6.29 -12.88 0.43
N GLN A 113 5.22 -13.64 0.69
CA GLN A 113 4.15 -13.27 1.62
C GLN A 113 3.83 -14.41 2.62
N SER A 114 4.65 -15.46 2.66
CA SER A 114 4.41 -16.67 3.46
C SER A 114 4.34 -16.44 4.96
N ALA A 115 5.01 -15.41 5.48
CA ALA A 115 4.97 -15.09 6.91
C ALA A 115 3.55 -14.70 7.38
N LEU A 116 2.75 -14.06 6.52
CA LEU A 116 1.37 -13.67 6.84
C LEU A 116 0.35 -14.67 6.28
N TRP A 117 0.54 -15.13 5.04
CA TRP A 117 -0.47 -15.89 4.29
C TRP A 117 -0.18 -17.40 4.16
N GLY A 118 0.87 -17.88 4.83
CA GLY A 118 1.25 -19.29 4.87
C GLY A 118 1.97 -19.80 3.62
N SER A 119 2.24 -21.10 3.60
CA SER A 119 3.17 -21.76 2.66
C SER A 119 2.84 -21.57 1.18
N SER A 120 1.57 -21.35 0.82
CA SER A 120 1.15 -21.14 -0.57
C SER A 120 1.42 -19.73 -1.10
N ALA A 121 1.97 -18.81 -0.29
CA ALA A 121 2.14 -17.39 -0.65
C ALA A 121 3.61 -17.03 -0.97
N MET A 122 4.37 -17.96 -1.56
CA MET A 122 5.78 -17.75 -1.87
C MET A 122 6.00 -16.82 -3.08
N GLY A 123 5.18 -16.94 -4.11
CA GLY A 123 5.17 -16.03 -5.26
C GLY A 123 4.35 -14.76 -5.01
N GLY A 124 3.35 -14.86 -4.12
CA GLY A 124 2.58 -13.74 -3.60
C GLY A 124 1.13 -14.08 -3.28
N VAL A 125 0.28 -13.06 -3.28
CA VAL A 125 -1.12 -13.14 -2.83
C VAL A 125 -2.02 -12.40 -3.82
N VAL A 126 -3.16 -13.01 -4.14
CA VAL A 126 -4.30 -12.34 -4.77
C VAL A 126 -5.43 -12.30 -3.75
N TYR A 127 -5.67 -11.11 -3.21
CA TYR A 127 -6.71 -10.87 -2.21
C TYR A 127 -7.91 -10.20 -2.88
N ILE A 128 -9.08 -10.81 -2.78
CA ILE A 128 -10.30 -10.38 -3.46
C ILE A 128 -11.33 -10.01 -2.40
N THR A 129 -11.89 -8.82 -2.54
CA THR A 129 -12.99 -8.32 -1.70
C THR A 129 -14.26 -8.30 -2.53
N THR A 130 -15.32 -8.94 -2.04
CA THR A 130 -16.63 -8.92 -2.69
C THR A 130 -17.47 -7.75 -2.22
N LYS A 131 -18.42 -7.33 -3.05
CA LYS A 131 -19.35 -6.23 -2.78
C LYS A 131 -20.07 -6.49 -1.45
N SER A 132 -19.96 -5.55 -0.52
CA SER A 132 -20.52 -5.69 0.83
C SER A 132 -21.63 -4.70 1.16
N GLY A 133 -21.68 -3.55 0.48
CA GLY A 133 -22.55 -2.42 0.84
C GLY A 133 -21.97 -1.52 1.95
N LEU A 134 -20.92 -1.96 2.66
CA LEU A 134 -20.31 -1.31 3.82
C LEU A 134 -19.66 0.06 3.53
N TYR A 135 -19.59 0.52 2.28
CA TYR A 135 -18.96 1.79 1.90
C TYR A 135 -19.79 2.62 0.90
N LYS A 136 -21.06 2.27 0.70
CA LYS A 136 -21.94 3.00 -0.24
C LYS A 136 -22.73 4.14 0.40
N GLU A 137 -22.62 4.32 1.73
CA GLU A 137 -23.34 5.33 2.56
C GLU A 137 -24.82 5.55 2.18
N LYS A 138 -25.46 4.50 1.67
CA LYS A 138 -26.84 4.52 1.17
C LYS A 138 -27.59 3.37 1.79
N PRO A 139 -28.82 3.59 2.29
CA PRO A 139 -29.64 2.52 2.88
C PRO A 139 -30.04 1.46 1.86
N PHE A 140 -30.02 1.81 0.57
CA PHE A 140 -30.35 0.93 -0.53
C PHE A 140 -29.60 1.33 -1.81
N ASN A 141 -29.08 0.33 -2.51
CA ASN A 141 -28.43 0.44 -3.80
C ASN A 141 -28.76 -0.82 -4.63
N ALA A 142 -29.11 -0.62 -5.89
CA ALA A 142 -29.34 -1.69 -6.85
C ALA A 142 -28.45 -1.48 -8.07
N GLU A 143 -27.80 -2.54 -8.50
CA GLU A 143 -26.93 -2.56 -9.67
C GLU A 143 -27.34 -3.75 -10.55
N VAL A 144 -27.51 -3.50 -11.84
CA VAL A 144 -27.93 -4.51 -12.82
C VAL A 144 -27.08 -4.34 -14.06
N ASP A 145 -26.46 -5.43 -14.49
CA ASP A 145 -25.64 -5.47 -15.68
C ASP A 145 -26.18 -6.55 -16.62
N LEU A 146 -26.25 -6.20 -17.90
CA LEU A 146 -26.69 -7.10 -18.97
C LEU A 146 -25.70 -7.01 -20.12
N GLY A 147 -25.21 -8.16 -20.56
CA GLY A 147 -24.22 -8.28 -21.63
C GLY A 147 -24.66 -9.26 -22.70
N LEU A 148 -24.49 -8.86 -23.96
CA LEU A 148 -24.63 -9.74 -25.12
C LEU A 148 -23.36 -9.63 -25.96
N GLY A 149 -22.92 -10.73 -26.57
CA GLY A 149 -21.69 -10.69 -27.37
C GLY A 149 -21.50 -11.87 -28.30
N SER A 150 -20.33 -11.89 -28.93
CA SER A 150 -19.89 -12.94 -29.85
C SER A 150 -20.03 -14.33 -29.24
N ASN A 151 -20.18 -15.35 -30.09
CA ASN A 151 -20.40 -16.74 -29.69
C ASN A 151 -21.70 -16.96 -28.89
N ASN A 152 -22.74 -16.16 -29.16
CA ASN A 152 -24.02 -16.19 -28.42
C ASN A 152 -23.78 -16.08 -26.91
N THR A 153 -22.88 -15.16 -26.53
CA THR A 153 -22.57 -14.87 -25.13
C THR A 153 -23.70 -14.04 -24.55
N ARG A 154 -24.14 -14.42 -23.36
CA ARG A 154 -25.16 -13.75 -22.55
C ARG A 154 -24.65 -13.70 -21.13
N ASP A 155 -24.65 -12.51 -20.56
CA ASP A 155 -24.21 -12.25 -19.20
C ASP A 155 -25.28 -11.40 -18.52
N ALA A 156 -25.59 -11.73 -17.28
CA ALA A 156 -26.51 -10.94 -16.47
C ALA A 156 -26.07 -11.02 -15.01
N SER A 157 -26.01 -9.86 -14.34
CA SER A 157 -25.80 -9.80 -12.91
C SER A 157 -26.73 -8.78 -12.26
N ALA A 158 -27.08 -9.06 -11.00
CA ALA A 158 -27.82 -8.14 -10.16
C ALA A 158 -27.20 -8.13 -8.76
N THR A 159 -27.00 -6.94 -8.21
CA THR A 159 -26.55 -6.73 -6.83
C THR A 159 -27.51 -5.79 -6.11
N LEU A 160 -28.04 -6.23 -4.98
CA LEU A 160 -28.76 -5.40 -4.03
C LEU A 160 -27.89 -5.22 -2.79
N SER A 161 -27.64 -3.99 -2.38
CA SER A 161 -26.83 -3.72 -1.19
C SER A 161 -27.29 -2.48 -0.45
N GLY A 162 -26.86 -2.32 0.79
CA GLY A 162 -27.17 -1.13 1.57
C GLY A 162 -26.43 -1.09 2.89
N PHE A 163 -26.37 0.11 3.47
CA PHE A 163 -25.82 0.41 4.79
C PHE A 163 -26.75 1.38 5.52
N HIS A 164 -27.14 1.03 6.75
CA HIS A 164 -27.92 1.91 7.62
C HIS A 164 -27.63 1.64 9.09
N ASN A 165 -27.20 2.68 9.83
CA ASN A 165 -26.93 2.63 11.27
C ASN A 165 -26.05 1.44 11.69
N GLY A 166 -24.97 1.20 10.93
CA GLY A 166 -24.03 0.11 11.16
C GLY A 166 -24.43 -1.23 10.56
N PHE A 167 -25.71 -1.47 10.28
CA PHE A 167 -26.12 -2.67 9.55
C PHE A 167 -25.80 -2.53 8.05
N TYR A 168 -25.18 -3.55 7.47
CA TYR A 168 -24.94 -3.64 6.04
C TYR A 168 -25.33 -4.98 5.47
N TYR A 169 -25.70 -4.97 4.19
CA TYR A 169 -26.05 -6.17 3.45
C TYR A 169 -25.63 -6.08 1.98
N ALA A 170 -25.37 -7.24 1.40
CA ALA A 170 -25.25 -7.42 -0.04
C ALA A 170 -25.83 -8.78 -0.46
N LEU A 171 -26.70 -8.76 -1.45
CA LEU A 171 -27.23 -9.92 -2.15
C LEU A 171 -26.82 -9.79 -3.62
N HIS A 172 -26.07 -10.77 -4.12
CA HIS A 172 -25.58 -10.80 -5.49
C HIS A 172 -26.00 -12.10 -6.17
N GLY A 173 -26.34 -12.00 -7.46
CA GLY A 173 -26.50 -13.14 -8.34
C GLY A 173 -26.02 -12.81 -9.75
N ASP A 174 -25.35 -13.77 -10.38
CA ASP A 174 -24.93 -13.67 -11.77
C ASP A 174 -25.11 -14.98 -12.54
N SER A 175 -25.34 -14.85 -13.84
CA SER A 175 -25.36 -15.96 -14.78
C SER A 175 -24.63 -15.58 -16.07
N HIS A 176 -23.73 -16.46 -16.48
CA HIS A 176 -23.02 -16.35 -17.74
C HIS A 176 -23.26 -17.58 -18.60
N ARG A 177 -23.56 -17.39 -19.88
CA ARG A 177 -23.73 -18.44 -20.89
C ARG A 177 -23.00 -18.05 -22.16
N THR A 178 -22.20 -18.94 -22.74
CA THR A 178 -21.60 -18.75 -24.07
C THR A 178 -21.50 -20.09 -24.80
N LYS A 179 -21.66 -20.07 -26.13
CA LYS A 179 -21.34 -21.24 -26.95
C LYS A 179 -19.83 -21.45 -27.09
N GLY A 180 -19.01 -20.46 -26.70
CA GLY A 180 -17.56 -20.56 -26.72
C GLY A 180 -16.95 -20.76 -28.11
N ILE A 181 -15.71 -21.22 -28.12
CA ILE A 181 -14.89 -21.55 -29.28
C ILE A 181 -14.30 -22.94 -29.07
N SER A 182 -13.96 -23.68 -30.13
CA SER A 182 -13.19 -24.93 -29.98
C SER A 182 -11.78 -24.61 -29.47
N ALA A 183 -11.30 -25.34 -28.47
CA ALA A 183 -9.92 -25.24 -28.01
C ALA A 183 -8.94 -25.86 -29.03
N LEU A 184 -9.38 -26.86 -29.79
CA LEU A 184 -8.63 -27.48 -30.87
C LEU A 184 -8.96 -26.89 -32.25
N SER A 185 -8.00 -26.98 -33.15
CA SER A 185 -8.17 -26.56 -34.55
C SER A 185 -9.03 -27.57 -35.32
N LYS A 186 -9.89 -27.08 -36.21
CA LYS A 186 -10.59 -27.91 -37.21
C LYS A 186 -9.67 -28.62 -38.20
N ASN A 187 -8.50 -28.04 -38.46
CA ASN A 187 -7.50 -28.62 -39.35
C ASN A 187 -6.68 -29.64 -38.58
N HIS A 188 -6.47 -30.82 -39.17
CA HIS A 188 -5.51 -31.78 -38.65
C HIS A 188 -4.08 -31.33 -38.95
N PHE A 189 -3.26 -31.31 -37.91
CA PHE A 189 -1.83 -31.10 -37.99
C PHE A 189 -1.12 -32.39 -37.61
N SER A 190 -0.14 -32.79 -38.40
CA SER A 190 0.71 -33.95 -38.14
C SER A 190 2.16 -33.51 -38.27
N TYR A 191 2.97 -33.77 -37.24
CA TYR A 191 4.41 -33.51 -37.27
C TYR A 191 5.16 -34.60 -36.52
N THR A 192 6.45 -34.74 -36.82
CA THR A 192 7.34 -35.67 -36.13
C THR A 192 8.27 -34.87 -35.21
N THR A 193 8.36 -35.24 -33.95
CA THR A 193 9.29 -34.61 -32.99
C THR A 193 10.74 -34.89 -33.37
N GLU A 194 11.68 -34.13 -32.82
CA GLU A 194 13.11 -34.42 -32.96
C GLU A 194 13.50 -35.82 -32.44
N THR A 195 12.72 -36.37 -31.51
CA THR A 195 12.86 -37.74 -30.99
C THR A 195 12.21 -38.81 -31.88
N GLY A 196 11.68 -38.45 -33.05
CA GLY A 196 11.06 -39.38 -34.00
C GLY A 196 9.62 -39.78 -33.68
N SER A 197 8.97 -39.13 -32.70
CA SER A 197 7.59 -39.45 -32.33
C SER A 197 6.59 -38.70 -33.22
N GLU A 198 5.65 -39.40 -33.84
CA GLU A 198 4.55 -38.76 -34.56
C GLU A 198 3.52 -38.16 -33.60
N VAL A 199 3.20 -36.88 -33.80
CA VAL A 199 2.14 -36.17 -33.08
C VAL A 199 1.06 -35.76 -34.09
N LYS A 200 -0.19 -36.15 -33.83
CA LYS A 200 -1.37 -35.73 -34.60
C LYS A 200 -2.29 -34.93 -33.69
N THR A 201 -2.71 -33.74 -34.12
CA THR A 201 -3.61 -32.85 -33.37
C THR A 201 -4.59 -32.16 -34.30
N GLY A 202 -5.66 -31.57 -33.75
CA GLY A 202 -6.74 -30.94 -34.51
C GLY A 202 -7.78 -31.93 -35.04
N GLY A 203 -8.70 -31.43 -35.86
CA GLY A 203 -9.91 -32.15 -36.30
C GLY A 203 -11.18 -31.79 -35.52
N ALA A 204 -11.08 -30.96 -34.49
CA ALA A 204 -12.24 -30.56 -33.70
C ALA A 204 -12.96 -29.36 -34.33
N SER A 205 -14.28 -29.46 -34.42
CA SER A 205 -15.14 -28.35 -34.84
C SER A 205 -16.28 -28.07 -33.87
N GLU A 206 -16.40 -28.88 -32.82
CA GLU A 206 -17.35 -28.63 -31.75
C GLU A 206 -16.97 -27.35 -30.99
N ARG A 207 -17.97 -26.66 -30.44
CA ARG A 207 -17.69 -25.46 -29.64
C ARG A 207 -17.72 -25.78 -28.17
N ASP A 208 -16.71 -25.32 -27.46
CA ASP A 208 -16.59 -25.52 -26.03
C ASP A 208 -17.45 -24.51 -25.27
N GLY A 209 -18.71 -24.89 -25.07
CA GLY A 209 -19.67 -24.08 -24.34
C GLY A 209 -19.28 -23.91 -22.87
N PHE A 210 -19.45 -22.69 -22.36
CA PHE A 210 -19.24 -22.38 -20.95
C PHE A 210 -20.50 -21.78 -20.33
N HIS A 211 -20.82 -22.26 -19.13
CA HIS A 211 -21.95 -21.76 -18.37
C HIS A 211 -21.63 -21.68 -16.88
N ARG A 212 -22.02 -20.57 -16.24
CA ARG A 212 -21.83 -20.33 -14.81
C ARG A 212 -23.07 -19.69 -14.20
N ASP A 213 -23.36 -20.04 -12.96
CA ASP A 213 -24.35 -19.38 -12.11
C ASP A 213 -23.76 -19.23 -10.70
N ASN A 214 -23.80 -18.01 -10.16
CA ASN A 214 -23.37 -17.74 -8.79
C ASN A 214 -24.43 -16.99 -7.99
N GLY A 215 -24.36 -17.13 -6.67
CA GLY A 215 -25.09 -16.31 -5.73
C GLY A 215 -24.32 -16.12 -4.44
N SER A 216 -24.42 -14.94 -3.84
CA SER A 216 -23.86 -14.68 -2.52
C SER A 216 -24.76 -13.77 -1.69
N LEU A 217 -24.78 -14.02 -0.40
CA LEU A 217 -25.42 -13.20 0.62
C LEU A 217 -24.38 -12.83 1.67
N ARG A 218 -24.26 -11.55 1.95
CA ARG A 218 -23.43 -10.98 3.01
C ARG A 218 -24.31 -10.12 3.90
N LEU A 219 -24.23 -10.35 5.20
CA LEU A 219 -24.94 -9.58 6.22
C LEU A 219 -23.94 -9.23 7.30
N GLY A 220 -23.93 -7.99 7.75
CA GLY A 220 -23.07 -7.61 8.86
C GLY A 220 -23.56 -6.40 9.61
N TYR A 221 -22.95 -6.20 10.77
CA TYR A 221 -23.18 -5.06 11.64
C TYR A 221 -21.82 -4.52 12.06
N ASP A 222 -21.58 -3.24 11.81
CA ASP A 222 -20.32 -2.55 12.02
C ASP A 222 -20.58 -1.22 12.76
N LEU A 223 -19.94 -1.05 13.91
CA LEU A 223 -20.03 0.17 14.73
C LEU A 223 -18.70 0.93 14.79
N GLY A 224 -17.75 0.61 13.90
CA GLY A 224 -16.40 1.17 13.85
C GLY A 224 -15.42 0.53 14.83
N ASN A 225 -15.84 0.20 16.05
CA ASN A 225 -15.01 -0.47 17.05
C ASN A 225 -15.47 -1.87 17.44
N LYS A 226 -16.53 -2.37 16.82
CA LYS A 226 -16.95 -3.76 16.93
C LYS A 226 -17.83 -4.09 15.74
N GLY A 227 -17.75 -5.33 15.31
CA GLY A 227 -18.61 -5.79 14.24
C GLY A 227 -18.71 -7.30 14.15
N VAL A 228 -19.72 -7.74 13.43
CA VAL A 228 -20.00 -9.14 13.13
C VAL A 228 -20.45 -9.25 11.69
N GLU A 229 -20.04 -10.33 11.02
CA GLU A 229 -20.34 -10.59 9.62
C GLU A 229 -20.67 -12.07 9.41
N VAL A 230 -21.69 -12.31 8.59
CA VAL A 230 -22.00 -13.60 7.99
C VAL A 230 -21.92 -13.48 6.47
N LEU A 231 -21.21 -14.42 5.85
CA LEU A 231 -21.10 -14.54 4.40
C LEU A 231 -21.46 -15.97 3.99
N ALA A 232 -22.35 -16.10 3.02
CA ALA A 232 -22.67 -17.35 2.34
C ALA A 232 -22.57 -17.14 0.83
N ALA A 233 -21.85 -18.01 0.14
CA ALA A 233 -21.70 -17.94 -1.30
C ALA A 233 -21.76 -19.33 -1.93
N GLN A 234 -22.35 -19.41 -3.12
CA GLN A 234 -22.41 -20.61 -3.94
C GLN A 234 -22.09 -20.27 -5.40
N SER A 235 -21.31 -21.13 -6.04
CA SER A 235 -21.07 -21.09 -7.48
C SER A 235 -21.23 -22.46 -8.10
N SER A 236 -21.73 -22.51 -9.33
CA SER A 236 -21.73 -23.68 -10.19
C SER A 236 -21.29 -23.27 -11.57
N GLN A 237 -20.30 -23.97 -12.12
CA GLN A 237 -19.86 -23.78 -13.48
C GLN A 237 -19.72 -25.10 -14.22
N THR A 238 -19.94 -25.07 -15.53
CA THR A 238 -19.69 -26.18 -16.42
C THR A 238 -19.01 -25.67 -17.67
N VAL A 239 -17.91 -26.29 -18.03
CA VAL A 239 -17.13 -26.01 -19.23
C VAL A 239 -17.04 -27.28 -20.05
N HIS A 240 -17.37 -27.19 -21.34
CA HIS A 240 -17.10 -28.27 -22.29
C HIS A 240 -15.64 -28.18 -22.72
N ILE A 241 -15.01 -29.32 -22.97
CA ILE A 241 -13.62 -29.39 -23.41
C ILE A 241 -13.47 -30.53 -24.41
N ASP A 242 -12.54 -30.36 -25.33
CA ASP A 242 -12.18 -31.39 -26.29
C ASP A 242 -11.52 -32.61 -25.58
N GLY A 243 -11.99 -33.81 -25.91
CA GLY A 243 -11.40 -35.06 -25.44
C GLY A 243 -10.12 -35.46 -26.20
N TYR A 244 -9.38 -36.44 -25.68
CA TYR A 244 -8.14 -36.94 -26.30
C TYR A 244 -8.37 -37.67 -27.64
N ASN A 245 -9.59 -38.18 -27.87
CA ASN A 245 -10.02 -38.80 -29.12
C ASN A 245 -11.01 -37.86 -29.81
N SER A 246 -10.64 -37.39 -31.00
CA SER A 246 -11.28 -36.32 -31.79
C SER A 246 -12.70 -36.59 -32.29
N ASP A 247 -13.43 -37.58 -31.76
CA ASP A 247 -14.73 -38.02 -32.27
C ASP A 247 -15.90 -37.70 -31.32
N VAL A 248 -16.59 -36.59 -31.65
CA VAL A 248 -18.05 -36.36 -31.60
C VAL A 248 -18.78 -36.32 -30.24
N SER A 249 -18.25 -36.82 -29.12
CA SER A 249 -18.88 -36.62 -27.80
C SER A 249 -18.06 -35.68 -26.91
N GLY A 250 -18.44 -34.40 -26.88
CA GLY A 250 -17.78 -33.39 -26.05
C GLY A 250 -17.72 -33.81 -24.58
N GLU A 251 -16.53 -33.71 -23.99
CA GLU A 251 -16.32 -33.91 -22.56
C GLU A 251 -16.69 -32.61 -21.83
N TYR A 252 -17.04 -32.68 -20.54
CA TYR A 252 -17.28 -31.47 -19.76
C TYR A 252 -16.87 -31.63 -18.31
N SER A 253 -16.38 -30.55 -17.73
CA SER A 253 -16.08 -30.45 -16.31
C SER A 253 -17.09 -29.58 -15.62
N ARG A 254 -17.58 -30.03 -14.47
CA ARG A 254 -18.48 -29.28 -13.59
C ARG A 254 -17.83 -29.03 -12.25
N THR A 255 -17.73 -27.77 -11.86
CA THR A 255 -17.22 -27.35 -10.55
C THR A 255 -18.33 -26.65 -9.76
N ARG A 256 -18.47 -27.00 -8.48
CA ARG A 256 -19.39 -26.36 -7.54
C ARG A 256 -18.63 -25.98 -6.28
N ASN A 257 -18.70 -24.71 -5.91
CA ASN A 257 -18.10 -24.22 -4.67
C ASN A 257 -19.17 -23.66 -3.74
N GLN A 258 -18.97 -23.86 -2.44
CA GLN A 258 -19.81 -23.30 -1.39
C GLN A 258 -18.90 -22.74 -0.29
N THR A 259 -19.11 -21.48 0.07
CA THR A 259 -18.41 -20.81 1.16
C THR A 259 -19.40 -20.39 2.22
N PHE A 260 -19.07 -20.65 3.47
CA PHE A 260 -19.70 -20.05 4.63
C PHE A 260 -18.63 -19.42 5.51
N LYS A 261 -18.86 -18.21 6.02
CA LYS A 261 -17.97 -17.53 6.96
C LYS A 261 -18.81 -16.82 8.01
N LEU A 262 -18.38 -16.95 9.26
CA LEU A 262 -18.81 -16.12 10.38
C LEU A 262 -17.55 -15.44 10.94
N GLY A 263 -17.57 -14.12 10.99
CA GLY A 263 -16.46 -13.31 11.49
C GLY A 263 -16.95 -12.27 12.47
N GLY A 264 -16.07 -11.85 13.36
CA GLY A 264 -16.34 -10.71 14.23
C GLY A 264 -15.04 -10.06 14.69
N TYR A 265 -15.17 -8.80 15.09
CA TYR A 265 -14.06 -8.07 15.66
C TYR A 265 -14.54 -7.19 16.82
N TRP A 266 -13.62 -6.90 17.73
CA TRP A 266 -13.81 -5.96 18.82
C TRP A 266 -12.52 -5.18 19.02
N GLY A 267 -12.63 -3.86 19.04
CA GLY A 267 -11.55 -2.89 18.99
C GLY A 267 -11.44 -2.27 17.60
N ASN A 268 -10.64 -1.21 17.50
CA ASN A 268 -10.28 -0.57 16.24
C ASN A 268 -8.79 -0.20 16.24
N GLU A 269 -8.32 0.44 15.17
CA GLU A 269 -6.91 0.81 15.01
C GLU A 269 -6.47 1.93 15.97
N GLN A 270 -7.43 2.69 16.51
CA GLN A 270 -7.21 3.75 17.50
C GLN A 270 -7.26 3.21 18.93
N GLU A 271 -7.65 1.96 19.15
CA GLU A 271 -7.68 1.30 20.45
C GLU A 271 -6.40 0.46 20.66
N LEU A 272 -5.99 0.28 21.92
CA LEU A 272 -4.77 -0.47 22.26
C LEU A 272 -4.86 -1.92 21.80
N LEU A 273 -6.04 -2.53 21.92
CA LEU A 273 -6.28 -3.92 21.58
C LEU A 273 -7.36 -4.00 20.51
N LYS A 274 -7.08 -4.75 19.46
CA LYS A 274 -8.08 -5.17 18.49
C LYS A 274 -8.05 -6.69 18.38
N HIS A 275 -9.21 -7.30 18.58
CA HIS A 275 -9.45 -8.72 18.48
C HIS A 275 -10.24 -8.99 17.22
N GLN A 276 -9.84 -10.00 16.45
CA GLN A 276 -10.60 -10.48 15.32
C GLN A 276 -10.63 -12.00 15.32
N ALA A 277 -11.82 -12.58 15.14
CA ALA A 277 -12.02 -14.02 15.08
C ALA A 277 -12.88 -14.37 13.88
N ASN A 278 -12.48 -15.39 13.13
CA ASN A 278 -13.20 -15.86 11.97
C ASN A 278 -13.27 -17.39 11.97
N ILE A 279 -14.42 -17.94 11.61
CA ILE A 279 -14.59 -19.36 11.28
C ILE A 279 -15.16 -19.42 9.87
N SER A 280 -14.57 -20.25 9.02
CA SER A 280 -15.06 -20.45 7.67
C SER A 280 -15.08 -21.92 7.27
N GLN A 281 -15.99 -22.24 6.37
CA GLN A 281 -16.06 -23.52 5.69
C GLN A 281 -16.09 -23.31 4.19
N PHE A 282 -15.20 -23.98 3.47
CA PHE A 282 -15.16 -24.00 2.02
C PHE A 282 -15.33 -25.44 1.53
N ASN A 283 -16.33 -25.67 0.68
CA ASN A 283 -16.53 -26.95 0.02
C ASN A 283 -16.35 -26.76 -1.49
N SER A 284 -15.52 -27.61 -2.11
CA SER A 284 -15.35 -27.62 -3.56
C SER A 284 -15.57 -29.03 -4.10
N LYS A 285 -16.42 -29.14 -5.13
CA LYS A 285 -16.66 -30.39 -5.85
C LYS A 285 -16.40 -30.17 -7.33
N ALA A 286 -15.47 -30.94 -7.90
CA ALA A 286 -15.23 -30.96 -9.33
C ALA A 286 -15.52 -32.36 -9.87
N THR A 287 -16.19 -32.45 -11.01
CA THR A 287 -16.48 -33.72 -11.69
C THR A 287 -16.28 -33.53 -13.19
N HIS A 288 -15.40 -34.34 -13.76
CA HIS A 288 -15.16 -34.42 -15.19
C HIS A 288 -15.96 -35.58 -15.77
N PHE A 289 -16.71 -35.31 -16.83
CA PHE A 289 -17.55 -36.25 -17.55
C PHE A 289 -16.96 -36.44 -18.94
N GLY A 290 -16.61 -37.68 -19.28
CA GLY A 290 -15.94 -38.03 -20.52
C GLY A 290 -15.37 -39.44 -20.46
N SER A 291 -14.46 -39.74 -21.39
CA SER A 291 -13.77 -41.02 -21.51
C SER A 291 -12.99 -41.40 -20.23
N ASN A 292 -12.46 -40.41 -19.53
CA ASN A 292 -11.79 -40.56 -18.24
C ASN A 292 -12.53 -39.78 -17.16
N ALA A 293 -13.63 -40.31 -16.65
CA ALA A 293 -14.36 -39.68 -15.57
C ALA A 293 -13.47 -39.47 -14.34
N ARG A 294 -13.35 -38.22 -13.89
CA ARG A 294 -12.56 -37.84 -12.70
C ARG A 294 -13.44 -37.09 -11.74
N TYR A 295 -13.15 -37.20 -10.45
CA TYR A 295 -13.88 -36.41 -9.46
C TYR A 295 -12.96 -36.01 -8.32
N SER A 296 -13.24 -34.86 -7.75
CA SER A 296 -12.62 -34.42 -6.50
C SER A 296 -13.66 -33.73 -5.63
N ASN A 297 -13.61 -34.00 -4.33
CA ASN A 297 -14.45 -33.34 -3.35
C ASN A 297 -13.58 -32.95 -2.15
N GLU A 298 -13.61 -31.67 -1.84
CA GLU A 298 -12.82 -31.03 -0.81
C GLU A 298 -13.74 -30.32 0.18
N LYS A 299 -13.46 -30.49 1.47
CA LYS A 299 -14.13 -29.76 2.55
C LYS A 299 -13.07 -29.24 3.50
N GLN A 300 -12.93 -27.93 3.54
CA GLN A 300 -11.98 -27.22 4.39
C GLN A 300 -12.73 -26.44 5.45
N LEU A 301 -12.31 -26.61 6.71
CA LEU A 301 -12.76 -25.80 7.84
C LEU A 301 -11.57 -25.01 8.36
N ASN A 302 -11.74 -23.70 8.48
CA ASN A 302 -10.72 -22.80 9.00
C ASN A 302 -11.22 -22.06 10.24
N ALA A 303 -10.34 -21.87 11.20
CA ALA A 303 -10.52 -20.95 12.31
C ALA A 303 -9.29 -20.06 12.40
N ASN A 304 -9.50 -18.74 12.45
CA ASN A 304 -8.45 -17.73 12.47
C ASN A 304 -8.73 -16.78 13.63
N TYR A 305 -7.71 -16.48 14.41
CA TYR A 305 -7.77 -15.45 15.44
C TYR A 305 -6.57 -14.52 15.33
N GLN A 306 -6.83 -13.22 15.41
CA GLN A 306 -5.84 -12.16 15.37
C GLN A 306 -6.01 -11.23 16.56
N LEU A 307 -4.88 -10.90 17.18
CA LEU A 307 -4.77 -9.89 18.22
C LEU A 307 -3.78 -8.83 17.75
N ASP A 308 -4.23 -7.59 17.65
CA ASP A 308 -3.37 -6.43 17.41
C ASP A 308 -3.19 -5.67 18.73
N VAL A 309 -1.94 -5.36 19.05
CA VAL A 309 -1.53 -4.54 20.19
C VAL A 309 -0.88 -3.26 19.65
N ASN A 310 -1.57 -2.14 19.74
CA ASN A 310 -1.18 -0.85 19.17
C ASN A 310 -0.60 0.05 20.27
N PHE A 311 0.73 0.07 20.42
CA PHE A 311 1.42 0.75 21.53
C PHE A 311 1.35 2.28 21.39
N ASP A 312 1.96 2.80 20.32
CA ASP A 312 1.98 4.22 19.98
C ASP A 312 1.06 4.44 18.79
N ARG A 313 -0.04 5.15 19.06
CA ARG A 313 -1.16 5.38 18.12
C ARG A 313 -1.26 6.83 17.67
N GLU A 314 -0.64 7.75 18.42
CA GLU A 314 -0.65 9.18 18.19
C GLU A 314 0.79 9.68 18.38
N GLY A 315 1.41 10.19 17.32
CA GLY A 315 2.79 10.68 17.33
C GLY A 315 3.53 10.42 16.01
N GLU A 316 4.74 11.00 15.90
CA GLU A 316 5.60 10.88 14.71
C GLU A 316 6.02 9.46 14.38
N VAL A 317 5.96 8.54 15.35
CA VAL A 317 6.25 7.12 15.20
C VAL A 317 5.09 6.33 15.77
N THR A 318 4.48 5.47 14.95
CA THR A 318 3.43 4.55 15.38
C THR A 318 3.95 3.11 15.37
N GLN A 319 3.58 2.34 16.38
CA GLN A 319 4.11 0.98 16.59
C GLN A 319 2.99 0.02 16.96
N ALA A 320 3.03 -1.18 16.36
CA ALA A 320 2.07 -2.23 16.66
C ALA A 320 2.70 -3.62 16.58
N VAL A 321 2.16 -4.55 17.36
CA VAL A 321 2.44 -5.98 17.25
C VAL A 321 1.14 -6.73 16.96
N SER A 322 1.14 -7.59 15.95
CA SER A 322 0.04 -8.49 15.63
C SER A 322 0.43 -9.94 15.88
N LEU A 323 -0.40 -10.66 16.63
CA LEU A 323 -0.36 -12.11 16.78
C LEU A 323 -1.47 -12.72 15.95
N LEU A 324 -1.13 -13.62 15.04
CA LEU A 324 -2.07 -14.35 14.18
C LEU A 324 -1.99 -15.84 14.50
N THR A 325 -3.14 -16.50 14.63
CA THR A 325 -3.22 -17.94 14.84
C THR A 325 -4.23 -18.54 13.87
N ASP A 326 -3.82 -19.58 13.16
CA ASP A 326 -4.66 -20.25 12.16
C ASP A 326 -4.72 -21.74 12.43
N TYR A 327 -5.92 -22.29 12.30
CA TYR A 327 -6.18 -23.72 12.23
C TYR A 327 -6.96 -24.03 10.95
N ALA A 328 -6.44 -24.91 10.13
CA ALA A 328 -7.12 -25.43 8.94
C ALA A 328 -7.21 -26.95 9.01
N LYS A 329 -8.40 -27.49 8.73
CA LYS A 329 -8.62 -28.93 8.58
C LYS A 329 -9.33 -29.20 7.26
N THR A 330 -8.70 -29.97 6.41
CA THR A 330 -9.25 -30.35 5.11
C THR A 330 -9.46 -31.84 5.02
N ARG A 331 -10.64 -32.23 4.55
CA ARG A 331 -10.92 -33.60 4.09
C ARG A 331 -11.06 -33.59 2.58
N TYR A 332 -10.38 -34.52 1.92
CA TYR A 332 -10.31 -34.58 0.47
C TYR A 332 -10.50 -36.02 -0.02
N THR A 333 -11.37 -36.19 -1.02
CA THR A 333 -11.59 -37.43 -1.76
C THR A 333 -11.44 -37.20 -3.26
N SER A 334 -10.87 -38.17 -3.99
CA SER A 334 -10.74 -38.11 -5.45
C SER A 334 -10.54 -39.49 -6.05
N ASP A 335 -10.81 -39.63 -7.34
CA ASP A 335 -10.50 -40.81 -8.16
C ASP A 335 -9.05 -41.29 -8.03
N LYS A 336 -8.09 -40.40 -7.74
CA LYS A 336 -6.68 -40.76 -7.53
C LYS A 336 -6.39 -41.44 -6.19
N TYR A 337 -7.29 -41.36 -5.22
CA TYR A 337 -7.07 -41.88 -3.87
C TYR A 337 -8.17 -42.86 -3.46
N LEU A 338 -7.76 -44.08 -3.09
CA LEU A 338 -8.67 -45.14 -2.63
C LEU A 338 -9.39 -44.82 -1.31
N ARG A 339 -8.89 -43.87 -0.53
CA ARG A 339 -9.43 -43.47 0.79
C ARG A 339 -9.40 -41.97 0.94
N GLU A 340 -10.34 -41.44 1.73
CA GLU A 340 -10.34 -40.03 2.15
C GLU A 340 -9.03 -39.66 2.83
N LYS A 341 -8.44 -38.54 2.40
CA LYS A 341 -7.26 -37.96 3.03
C LYS A 341 -7.69 -36.81 3.93
N THR A 342 -7.03 -36.71 5.08
CA THR A 342 -7.19 -35.58 6.00
C THR A 342 -5.85 -34.86 6.14
N LEU A 343 -5.88 -33.55 5.98
CA LEU A 343 -4.76 -32.64 6.23
C LEU A 343 -5.19 -31.68 7.34
N SER A 344 -4.32 -31.48 8.34
CA SER A 344 -4.49 -30.41 9.31
C SER A 344 -3.24 -29.56 9.37
N GLU A 345 -3.44 -28.25 9.40
CA GLU A 345 -2.40 -27.25 9.55
C GLU A 345 -2.73 -26.36 10.75
N LYS A 346 -1.73 -26.14 11.61
CA LYS A 346 -1.79 -25.19 12.72
C LYS A 346 -0.65 -24.23 12.57
N SER A 347 -0.89 -22.95 12.84
CA SER A 347 0.18 -21.97 12.74
C SER A 347 -0.01 -20.81 13.70
N ALA A 348 1.12 -20.21 14.04
CA ALA A 348 1.18 -18.96 14.77
C ALA A 348 2.16 -18.04 14.04
N ALA A 349 1.76 -16.79 13.83
CA ALA A 349 2.60 -15.75 13.27
C ALA A 349 2.62 -14.52 14.17
N LEU A 350 3.76 -13.85 14.19
CA LEU A 350 3.96 -12.58 14.89
C LEU A 350 4.48 -11.57 13.89
N GLU A 351 3.93 -10.36 13.90
CA GLU A 351 4.40 -9.23 13.11
C GLU A 351 4.59 -8.01 14.02
N TYR A 352 5.76 -7.38 13.93
CA TYR A 352 6.00 -6.05 14.48
C TYR A 352 6.03 -5.03 13.34
N ARG A 353 5.36 -3.90 13.53
CA ARG A 353 5.28 -2.79 12.58
C ARG A 353 5.68 -1.49 13.24
N LEU A 354 6.43 -0.68 12.51
CA LEU A 354 6.81 0.68 12.85
C LEU A 354 6.59 1.58 11.63
N PHE A 355 5.85 2.67 11.80
CA PHE A 355 5.67 3.69 10.77
C PHE A 355 6.05 5.06 11.31
N THR A 356 6.64 5.91 10.47
CA THR A 356 6.96 7.29 10.82
C THR A 356 6.17 8.29 9.97
N GLU A 357 6.04 9.54 10.45
CA GLU A 357 5.41 10.63 9.68
C GLU A 357 6.20 11.04 8.43
N GLN A 358 7.49 10.71 8.35
CA GLN A 358 8.33 10.90 7.16
C GLN A 358 8.14 9.77 6.12
N ASP A 359 7.03 9.02 6.20
CA ASP A 359 6.71 7.87 5.35
C ASP A 359 7.78 6.77 5.35
N HIS A 360 8.49 6.58 6.49
CA HIS A 360 9.28 5.38 6.70
C HIS A 360 8.36 4.28 7.19
N SER A 361 8.49 3.09 6.63
CA SER A 361 7.82 1.89 7.11
C SER A 361 8.83 0.81 7.39
N PHE A 362 8.68 0.12 8.50
CA PHE A 362 9.45 -1.05 8.84
C PHE A 362 8.53 -2.11 9.41
N SER A 363 8.73 -3.35 8.99
CA SER A 363 8.01 -4.50 9.52
C SER A 363 8.90 -5.72 9.54
N ILE A 364 8.76 -6.51 10.59
CA ILE A 364 9.37 -7.83 10.68
C ILE A 364 8.29 -8.81 11.12
N SER A 365 8.21 -9.95 10.42
CA SER A 365 7.26 -11.01 10.73
C SER A 365 7.90 -12.38 10.69
N GLY A 366 7.37 -13.28 11.51
CA GLY A 366 7.78 -14.67 11.59
C GLY A 366 6.56 -15.57 11.80
N ARG A 367 6.55 -16.74 11.16
CA ARG A 367 5.48 -17.72 11.25
C ARG A 367 6.04 -19.12 11.45
N TYR A 368 5.48 -19.83 12.41
CA TYR A 368 5.66 -21.26 12.59
C TYR A 368 4.41 -22.00 12.09
N THR A 369 4.61 -23.03 11.29
CA THR A 369 3.53 -23.88 10.76
C THR A 369 3.81 -25.35 11.07
N ASP A 370 2.88 -25.97 11.78
CA ASP A 370 2.80 -27.40 12.07
C ASP A 370 1.84 -28.05 11.07
N ASN A 371 2.29 -29.07 10.35
CA ASN A 371 1.54 -29.69 9.28
C ASN A 371 1.49 -31.21 9.46
N SER A 372 0.31 -31.80 9.30
CA SER A 372 0.13 -33.24 9.56
C SER A 372 0.71 -34.17 8.50
N GLN A 373 1.01 -33.67 7.29
CA GLN A 373 1.52 -34.47 6.17
C GLN A 373 2.94 -34.09 5.78
N PHE A 374 3.31 -32.80 5.94
CA PHE A 374 4.62 -32.27 5.59
C PHE A 374 5.43 -31.88 6.82
N LYS A 375 6.73 -31.62 6.62
CA LYS A 375 7.60 -31.16 7.69
C LYS A 375 7.16 -29.78 8.18
N ASN A 376 7.24 -29.58 9.49
CA ASN A 376 7.04 -28.28 10.12
C ASN A 376 8.01 -27.23 9.56
N SER A 377 7.55 -25.99 9.46
CA SER A 377 8.30 -24.92 8.82
C SER A 377 8.29 -23.64 9.65
N ILE A 378 9.39 -22.89 9.55
CA ILE A 378 9.51 -21.51 10.03
C ILE A 378 9.75 -20.64 8.81
N THR A 379 8.98 -19.57 8.69
CA THR A 379 9.15 -18.57 7.64
C THR A 379 9.28 -17.20 8.28
N GLY A 380 10.13 -16.36 7.72
CA GLY A 380 10.38 -15.01 8.22
C GLY A 380 10.36 -14.01 7.06
N ARG A 381 10.00 -12.77 7.37
CA ARG A 381 9.98 -11.67 6.41
C ARG A 381 10.42 -10.39 7.12
N ILE A 382 11.31 -9.65 6.47
CA ILE A 382 11.66 -8.29 6.84
C ILE A 382 11.30 -7.38 5.67
N SER A 383 10.77 -6.21 5.96
CA SER A 383 10.31 -5.29 4.93
C SER A 383 10.51 -3.86 5.44
N GLY A 384 11.09 -3.01 4.60
CA GLY A 384 11.35 -1.61 4.91
C GLY A 384 11.08 -0.75 3.68
N ALA A 385 10.40 0.37 3.87
CA ALA A 385 10.29 1.42 2.87
C ALA A 385 10.78 2.74 3.45
N TYR A 386 11.40 3.52 2.60
CA TYR A 386 11.86 4.86 2.90
C TYR A 386 11.46 5.73 1.72
N ARG A 387 10.53 6.66 1.95
CA ARG A 387 10.09 7.57 0.89
C ARG A 387 10.89 8.86 0.96
N LEU A 388 11.63 9.10 -0.11
CA LEU A 388 12.33 10.35 -0.33
C LEU A 388 11.41 11.27 -1.12
N SER A 389 10.84 12.28 -0.45
CA SER A 389 9.97 13.27 -1.11
C SER A 389 10.58 14.68 -0.99
N PRO A 390 11.24 15.21 -2.04
CA PRO A 390 12.21 16.30 -1.88
C PRO A 390 12.06 17.40 -2.94
N ASN A 391 10.89 18.04 -2.97
CA ASN A 391 10.71 19.33 -3.66
C ASN A 391 10.21 20.45 -2.73
N LEU A 392 10.06 20.19 -1.43
CA LEU A 392 9.50 21.17 -0.49
C LEU A 392 10.40 22.41 -0.33
N CYS A 393 11.72 22.23 -0.29
CA CYS A 393 12.63 23.34 0.00
C CYS A 393 12.80 24.25 -1.22
N SER A 394 12.78 23.66 -2.41
CA SER A 394 12.83 24.35 -3.70
C SER A 394 11.53 25.10 -3.96
N ASP A 395 10.37 24.57 -3.56
CA ASP A 395 9.10 25.29 -3.65
C ASP A 395 9.11 26.59 -2.81
N ARG A 396 9.68 26.55 -1.61
CA ARG A 396 9.81 27.74 -0.74
C ARG A 396 10.73 28.80 -1.34
N LEU A 397 11.88 28.38 -1.87
CA LEU A 397 12.81 29.28 -2.55
C LEU A 397 12.23 29.84 -3.86
N LEU A 398 11.53 29.00 -4.63
CA LEU A 398 10.87 29.40 -5.86
C LEU A 398 9.79 30.45 -5.60
N LEU A 399 8.98 30.28 -4.56
CA LEU A 399 8.00 31.30 -4.17
C LEU A 399 8.64 32.61 -3.75
N GLU A 400 9.81 32.59 -3.13
CA GLU A 400 10.52 33.81 -2.75
C GLU A 400 11.04 34.55 -3.99
N LEU A 401 11.61 33.82 -4.95
CA LEU A 401 12.31 34.40 -6.10
C LEU A 401 11.39 34.71 -7.29
N ALA A 402 10.54 33.77 -7.69
CA ALA A 402 9.69 33.90 -8.87
C ALA A 402 8.52 34.87 -8.69
N GLU A 403 8.06 35.45 -9.80
CA GLU A 403 6.77 36.13 -9.88
C GLU A 403 5.63 35.09 -9.97
N PRO A 404 4.45 35.35 -9.38
CA PRO A 404 3.34 34.37 -9.35
C PRO A 404 2.89 33.86 -10.73
N GLN A 405 3.07 34.65 -11.79
CA GLN A 405 2.72 34.25 -13.15
C GLN A 405 3.74 33.28 -13.77
N GLN A 406 4.98 33.23 -13.26
CA GLN A 406 6.03 32.33 -13.73
C GLN A 406 5.82 30.90 -13.23
N ILE A 407 5.07 30.74 -12.14
CA ILE A 407 4.76 29.44 -11.55
C ILE A 407 3.44 28.91 -12.13
N ARG A 408 3.53 27.79 -12.86
CA ARG A 408 2.36 27.09 -13.42
C ARG A 408 1.76 26.05 -12.48
N ALA A 409 2.61 25.36 -11.73
CA ALA A 409 2.24 24.34 -10.78
C ALA A 409 3.37 24.18 -9.76
N MET A 410 3.08 23.59 -8.59
CA MET A 410 4.07 23.30 -7.55
C MET A 410 3.82 21.93 -6.92
N SER A 411 4.72 21.50 -6.05
CA SER A 411 4.54 20.24 -5.34
C SER A 411 3.32 20.31 -4.40
N PRO A 412 2.74 19.16 -4.01
CA PRO A 412 1.63 19.11 -3.06
C PRO A 412 1.91 19.78 -1.71
N TYR A 413 3.18 19.87 -1.31
CA TYR A 413 3.58 20.42 -0.03
C TYR A 413 3.36 21.94 0.07
N SER A 414 3.32 22.63 -1.08
CA SER A 414 3.11 24.07 -1.13
C SER A 414 1.75 24.55 -0.60
N GLN A 415 0.78 23.65 -0.46
CA GLN A 415 -0.51 23.95 0.15
C GLN A 415 -0.53 23.74 1.67
N LYS A 416 0.55 23.25 2.29
CA LYS A 416 0.61 22.99 3.74
C LYS A 416 1.17 24.22 4.48
N PRO A 417 0.33 25.01 5.19
CA PRO A 417 0.77 26.23 5.88
C PRO A 417 1.93 26.02 6.87
N LEU A 418 1.96 24.86 7.52
CA LEU A 418 2.98 24.51 8.52
C LEU A 418 4.38 24.31 7.93
N MET A 419 4.46 23.93 6.64
CA MET A 419 5.73 23.66 5.96
C MET A 419 6.25 24.88 5.20
N MET A 420 5.45 25.93 5.07
CA MET A 420 5.71 27.09 4.22
C MET A 420 6.00 28.36 5.05
N LEU A 421 6.78 29.28 4.48
CA LEU A 421 7.17 30.54 5.14
C LEU A 421 6.09 31.61 4.97
N ASP A 422 4.95 31.49 5.65
CA ASP A 422 3.79 32.43 5.63
C ASP A 422 3.22 32.79 4.23
N LYS A 423 3.88 32.34 3.17
CA LYS A 423 3.62 32.57 1.77
C LYS A 423 3.19 31.24 1.19
N LEU A 424 1.91 31.14 0.86
CA LEU A 424 1.29 29.97 0.27
C LEU A 424 0.84 30.28 -1.14
N ASN A 425 0.79 29.24 -1.96
CA ASN A 425 0.36 29.32 -3.34
C ASN A 425 -0.95 28.55 -3.51
N THR A 426 -2.04 29.15 -3.04
CA THR A 426 -3.35 28.50 -2.97
C THR A 426 -4.12 28.57 -4.30
N ASP A 427 -3.68 29.42 -5.23
CA ASP A 427 -4.33 29.67 -6.53
C ASP A 427 -3.77 28.81 -7.67
N LYS A 428 -2.70 28.05 -7.45
CA LYS A 428 -2.05 27.21 -8.47
C LYS A 428 -2.32 25.72 -8.25
N PRO A 429 -2.39 24.92 -9.34
CA PRO A 429 -2.56 23.48 -9.23
C PRO A 429 -1.31 22.84 -8.60
N THR A 430 -1.55 21.90 -7.70
CA THR A 430 -0.52 20.98 -7.19
C THR A 430 -0.32 19.84 -8.19
N VAL A 431 0.93 19.47 -8.44
CA VAL A 431 1.28 18.43 -9.42
C VAL A 431 2.22 17.44 -8.79
N GLU A 432 1.83 16.16 -8.86
CA GLU A 432 2.65 15.04 -8.43
C GLU A 432 3.80 14.80 -9.42
N PRO A 433 4.97 14.34 -8.95
CA PRO A 433 6.11 13.98 -9.79
C PRO A 433 5.84 12.63 -10.48
N GLU A 434 4.85 12.60 -11.35
CA GLU A 434 4.48 11.46 -12.19
C GLU A 434 4.41 11.88 -13.64
N LEU A 435 4.77 10.96 -14.55
CA LEU A 435 4.83 11.28 -15.98
C LEU A 435 3.49 11.82 -16.51
N THR A 436 2.40 11.14 -16.20
CA THR A 436 1.03 11.51 -16.60
C THR A 436 0.60 12.86 -16.05
N ALA A 437 0.95 13.17 -14.81
CA ALA A 437 0.65 14.45 -14.16
C ALA A 437 1.45 15.61 -14.77
N LEU A 438 2.65 15.33 -15.29
CA LEU A 438 3.53 16.31 -15.92
C LEU A 438 3.24 16.53 -17.42
N LEU A 439 2.54 15.61 -18.09
CA LEU A 439 2.19 15.75 -19.52
C LEU A 439 1.55 17.09 -19.90
N PRO A 440 0.57 17.64 -19.14
CA PRO A 440 -0.03 18.94 -19.45
C PRO A 440 0.96 20.13 -19.40
N TYR A 441 2.14 19.93 -18.82
CA TYR A 441 3.16 20.94 -18.61
C TYR A 441 4.39 20.74 -19.49
N ALA A 442 4.26 20.00 -20.61
CA ALA A 442 5.36 19.69 -21.53
C ALA A 442 6.14 20.92 -22.05
N ASP A 443 5.45 22.05 -22.22
CA ASP A 443 6.09 23.30 -22.68
C ASP A 443 6.76 24.09 -21.55
N SER A 444 6.60 23.67 -20.30
CA SER A 444 7.14 24.34 -19.11
C SER A 444 8.51 23.79 -18.74
N THR A 445 9.34 24.61 -18.11
CA THR A 445 10.56 24.13 -17.44
C THR A 445 10.16 23.42 -16.16
N ILE A 446 10.52 22.15 -16.04
CA ILE A 446 10.25 21.35 -14.85
C ILE A 446 11.49 21.35 -13.97
N LEU A 447 11.32 21.85 -12.74
CA LEU A 447 12.29 21.76 -11.68
C LEU A 447 12.08 20.41 -10.97
N LEU A 448 13.07 19.52 -11.05
CA LEU A 448 12.96 18.18 -10.49
C LEU A 448 14.29 17.76 -9.90
N ASN A 449 14.25 17.17 -8.70
CA ASN A 449 15.45 16.60 -8.11
C ASN A 449 15.76 15.23 -8.74
N GLU A 450 16.73 15.20 -9.65
CA GLU A 450 17.09 14.01 -10.42
C GLU A 450 17.61 12.85 -9.55
N THR A 451 18.17 13.16 -8.37
CA THR A 451 18.64 12.16 -7.40
C THR A 451 17.49 11.28 -6.92
N PHE A 452 16.31 11.88 -6.73
CA PHE A 452 15.16 11.20 -6.14
C PHE A 452 14.19 10.66 -7.19
N TYR A 453 14.17 11.25 -8.39
CA TYR A 453 13.33 10.81 -9.50
C TYR A 453 14.13 10.41 -10.75
N PRO A 454 15.12 9.50 -10.66
CA PRO A 454 16.03 9.22 -11.77
C PRO A 454 15.31 8.60 -12.98
N GLN A 455 14.35 7.69 -12.75
CA GLN A 455 13.60 7.05 -13.83
C GLN A 455 12.62 8.01 -14.53
N LEU A 456 11.93 8.84 -13.75
CA LEU A 456 11.03 9.86 -14.30
C LEU A 456 11.81 10.88 -15.12
N THR A 457 12.93 11.37 -14.57
CA THR A 457 13.86 12.28 -15.26
C THR A 457 14.31 11.69 -16.59
N ALA A 458 14.75 10.43 -16.61
CA ALA A 458 15.16 9.76 -17.83
C ALA A 458 14.03 9.70 -18.89
N ARG A 459 12.80 9.36 -18.48
CA ARG A 459 11.63 9.30 -19.36
C ARG A 459 11.23 10.68 -19.89
N LEU A 460 11.21 11.69 -19.03
CA LEU A 460 10.90 13.07 -19.41
C LEU A 460 11.95 13.62 -20.40
N LYS A 461 13.24 13.35 -20.19
CA LYS A 461 14.31 13.68 -21.14
C LYS A 461 14.11 12.98 -22.49
N GLN A 462 13.75 11.69 -22.49
CA GLN A 462 13.43 10.95 -23.72
C GLN A 462 12.23 11.54 -24.48
N LEU A 463 11.27 12.10 -23.76
CA LEU A 463 10.09 12.75 -24.32
C LEU A 463 10.31 14.23 -24.67
N GLY A 464 11.53 14.75 -24.51
CA GLY A 464 11.90 16.12 -24.90
C GLY A 464 11.48 17.21 -23.92
N PHE A 465 11.12 16.88 -22.68
CA PHE A 465 10.79 17.87 -21.66
C PHE A 465 12.02 18.71 -21.26
N LYS A 466 11.79 19.99 -20.96
CA LYS A 466 12.82 20.89 -20.42
C LYS A 466 12.97 20.65 -18.93
N LEU A 467 13.96 19.84 -18.55
CA LEU A 467 14.25 19.54 -17.14
C LEU A 467 15.44 20.35 -16.65
N VAL A 468 15.33 20.85 -15.42
CA VAL A 468 16.46 21.43 -14.69
C VAL A 468 16.65 20.67 -13.39
N ALA A 469 17.83 20.08 -13.25
CA ALA A 469 18.26 19.41 -12.03
C ALA A 469 18.48 20.43 -10.92
N LEU A 470 17.79 20.24 -9.79
CA LEU A 470 18.02 21.01 -8.58
C LEU A 470 18.55 20.12 -7.47
N ASN A 471 19.51 20.65 -6.70
CA ASN A 471 19.87 20.08 -5.42
C ASN A 471 18.93 20.65 -4.35
N ASP A 472 17.87 19.91 -4.02
CA ASP A 472 16.90 20.34 -3.00
C ASP A 472 17.35 20.08 -1.55
N SER A 473 18.63 19.75 -1.34
CA SER A 473 19.19 19.45 -0.02
C SER A 473 20.62 19.98 0.07
N PRO A 474 20.82 21.31 0.03
CA PRO A 474 22.14 21.89 0.28
C PRO A 474 22.69 21.40 1.62
N GLN A 475 24.00 21.19 1.69
CA GLN A 475 24.69 20.75 2.91
C GLN A 475 25.46 21.89 3.60
N THR A 476 25.67 23.00 2.90
CA THR A 476 26.35 24.19 3.44
C THR A 476 25.65 25.49 3.00
N PRO A 477 25.85 26.61 3.71
CA PRO A 477 25.34 27.92 3.28
C PRO A 477 25.77 28.30 1.86
N GLU A 478 27.00 27.97 1.45
CA GLU A 478 27.50 28.24 0.10
C GLU A 478 26.75 27.45 -0.98
N GLN A 479 26.39 26.19 -0.68
CA GLN A 479 25.56 25.39 -1.57
C GLN A 479 24.15 25.96 -1.68
N LEU A 480 23.58 26.43 -0.56
CA LEU A 480 22.29 27.14 -0.56
C LEU A 480 22.35 28.43 -1.38
N PHE A 481 23.40 29.25 -1.23
CA PHE A 481 23.56 30.48 -2.02
C PHE A 481 23.69 30.19 -3.51
N THR A 482 24.40 29.11 -3.87
CA THR A 482 24.51 28.65 -5.26
C THR A 482 23.14 28.27 -5.82
N LEU A 483 22.34 27.53 -5.04
CA LEU A 483 20.97 27.17 -5.42
C LEU A 483 20.07 28.42 -5.60
N ILE A 484 20.15 29.40 -4.70
CA ILE A 484 19.39 30.65 -4.80
C ILE A 484 19.74 31.40 -6.09
N LEU A 485 21.03 31.52 -6.43
CA LEU A 485 21.48 32.19 -7.65
C LEU A 485 21.03 31.43 -8.91
N GLN A 486 21.12 30.10 -8.90
CA GLN A 486 20.63 29.25 -10.00
C GLN A 486 19.12 29.44 -10.21
N LEU A 487 18.32 29.44 -9.14
CA LEU A 487 16.88 29.71 -9.23
C LEU A 487 16.59 31.14 -9.69
N GLY A 488 17.40 32.11 -9.30
CA GLY A 488 17.33 33.49 -9.79
C GLY A 488 17.51 33.58 -11.30
N GLU A 489 18.49 32.85 -11.85
CA GLU A 489 18.72 32.80 -13.29
C GLU A 489 17.54 32.14 -14.04
N LEU A 490 17.06 31.00 -13.55
CA LEU A 490 15.95 30.25 -14.14
C LEU A 490 14.65 31.03 -14.16
N THR A 491 14.42 31.83 -13.11
CA THR A 491 13.23 32.67 -12.98
C THR A 491 13.41 34.05 -13.60
N GLN A 492 14.56 34.36 -14.21
CA GLN A 492 14.90 35.69 -14.74
C GLN A 492 14.81 36.81 -13.67
N ASN A 493 15.09 36.47 -12.41
CA ASN A 493 15.07 37.36 -11.25
C ASN A 493 16.46 37.42 -10.59
N GLN A 494 17.54 37.49 -11.38
CA GLN A 494 18.92 37.44 -10.91
C GLN A 494 19.22 38.49 -9.83
N ALA A 495 18.83 39.75 -10.08
CA ALA A 495 19.05 40.85 -9.12
C ALA A 495 18.36 40.62 -7.77
N LYS A 496 17.19 39.95 -7.77
CA LYS A 496 16.46 39.58 -6.55
C LYS A 496 17.18 38.48 -5.78
N ALA A 497 17.69 37.47 -6.49
CA ALA A 497 18.48 36.40 -5.91
C ALA A 497 19.82 36.90 -5.34
N GLU A 498 20.54 37.74 -6.08
CA GLU A 498 21.79 38.38 -5.63
C GLU A 498 21.55 39.20 -4.36
N LYS A 499 20.53 40.05 -4.36
CA LYS A 499 20.15 40.85 -3.18
C LYS A 499 19.75 39.98 -1.98
N LEU A 500 19.11 38.83 -2.22
CA LEU A 500 18.80 37.86 -1.16
C LEU A 500 20.09 37.25 -0.60
N VAL A 501 21.00 36.76 -1.45
CA VAL A 501 22.28 36.19 -1.02
C VAL A 501 23.13 37.21 -0.27
N GLU A 502 23.23 38.45 -0.76
CA GLU A 502 23.94 39.53 -0.07
C GLU A 502 23.36 39.76 1.33
N ARG A 503 22.02 39.82 1.45
CA ARG A 503 21.35 39.97 2.74
C ARG A 503 21.69 38.82 3.69
N LEU A 504 21.62 37.58 3.22
CA LEU A 504 21.91 36.39 4.04
C LEU A 504 23.38 36.35 4.49
N ARG A 505 24.33 36.75 3.62
CA ARG A 505 25.76 36.84 3.95
C ARG A 505 26.10 37.95 4.95
N LEU A 506 25.43 39.10 4.82
CA LEU A 506 25.65 40.27 5.67
C LEU A 506 24.96 40.14 7.03
N GLN A 507 23.99 39.24 7.15
CA GLN A 507 23.28 38.96 8.39
C GLN A 507 24.18 38.17 9.36
N LYS A 508 25.13 38.88 9.97
CA LYS A 508 25.90 38.44 11.13
C LYS A 508 25.28 39.06 12.37
N ILE A 509 24.70 38.25 13.24
CA ILE A 509 24.11 38.76 14.49
C ILE A 509 25.22 38.85 15.54
N PRO A 510 25.36 40.01 16.21
CA PRO A 510 26.42 40.19 17.19
C PRO A 510 26.27 39.22 18.37
N LEU A 511 27.35 38.48 18.63
CA LEU A 511 27.49 37.49 19.68
C LEU A 511 27.34 38.14 21.06
N LYS A 512 26.26 37.79 21.79
CA LYS A 512 26.14 38.19 23.21
C LYS A 512 26.68 37.12 24.18
N GLN A 513 26.90 35.87 23.77
CA GLN A 513 27.31 34.79 24.66
C GLN A 513 28.33 33.82 24.03
N PRO A 514 29.26 33.24 24.82
CA PRO A 514 30.16 32.20 24.36
C PRO A 514 29.42 30.88 24.12
N LEU A 515 30.00 30.03 23.25
CA LEU A 515 29.58 28.66 22.87
C LEU A 515 28.87 27.90 24.00
N ALA A 516 27.55 28.09 24.10
CA ALA A 516 26.71 27.39 25.06
C ALA A 516 26.32 26.03 24.47
N GLU A 517 26.44 24.97 25.26
CA GLU A 517 26.02 23.62 24.89
C GLU A 517 24.48 23.60 24.83
N THR A 518 23.96 23.60 23.61
CA THR A 518 22.56 23.87 23.30
C THR A 518 21.84 22.57 23.04
N LEU A 519 20.73 22.38 23.76
CA LEU A 519 19.76 21.34 23.47
C LEU A 519 18.68 21.92 22.54
N ILE A 520 18.45 21.25 21.42
CA ILE A 520 17.35 21.58 20.52
C ILE A 520 16.21 20.60 20.80
N LEU A 521 15.03 21.14 21.06
CA LEU A 521 13.81 20.40 21.33
C LEU A 521 12.69 20.89 20.44
N SER A 522 11.67 20.07 20.28
CA SER A 522 10.37 20.45 19.75
C SER A 522 9.25 19.83 20.59
N GLU A 523 8.01 20.14 20.23
CA GLU A 523 6.82 19.49 20.81
C GLU A 523 6.76 17.98 20.51
N THR A 524 7.56 17.50 19.55
CA THR A 524 7.75 16.08 19.20
C THR A 524 9.07 15.46 19.68
N GLY A 525 9.83 16.16 20.54
CA GLY A 525 11.01 15.60 21.23
C GLY A 525 12.34 16.25 20.86
N MET A 526 13.45 15.53 21.11
CA MET A 526 14.81 16.02 20.86
C MET A 526 15.13 16.08 19.36
N ILE A 527 15.83 17.12 18.95
CA ILE A 527 16.29 17.32 17.57
C ILE A 527 17.81 17.18 17.48
N GLU A 528 18.27 16.42 16.49
CA GLU A 528 19.69 16.23 16.21
C GLU A 528 20.29 17.47 15.53
N PRO A 529 21.38 18.06 16.08
CA PRO A 529 21.91 19.32 15.59
C PRO A 529 22.78 19.19 14.32
N HIS A 530 23.08 17.96 13.89
CA HIS A 530 23.98 17.72 12.74
C HIS A 530 23.35 18.04 11.39
N PHE A 531 22.03 18.24 11.31
CA PHE A 531 21.41 18.63 10.05
C PHE A 531 21.83 20.06 9.67
N PRO A 532 22.11 20.34 8.38
CA PRO A 532 22.68 21.61 7.93
C PRO A 532 21.94 22.86 8.41
N GLN A 533 20.60 22.81 8.46
CA GLN A 533 19.77 23.91 8.94
C GLN A 533 19.96 24.21 10.42
N TYR A 534 20.13 23.17 11.26
CA TYR A 534 20.32 23.34 12.69
C TYR A 534 21.76 23.74 13.01
N GLN A 535 22.73 23.17 12.31
CA GLN A 535 24.12 23.59 12.42
C GLN A 535 24.26 25.07 12.05
N THR A 536 23.71 25.48 10.91
CA THR A 536 23.74 26.89 10.47
C THR A 536 22.98 27.79 11.43
N LEU A 537 21.84 27.35 11.97
CA LEU A 537 21.09 28.08 12.97
C LEU A 537 21.90 28.32 14.25
N LEU A 538 22.57 27.28 14.76
CA LEU A 538 23.44 27.38 15.93
C LEU A 538 24.63 28.31 15.65
N ASP A 539 25.29 28.16 14.50
CA ASP A 539 26.43 28.99 14.11
C ASP A 539 26.05 30.48 14.02
N LEU A 540 24.89 30.79 13.42
CA LEU A 540 24.38 32.16 13.30
C LEU A 540 23.96 32.75 14.67
N LEU A 541 23.58 31.91 15.63
CA LEU A 541 23.26 32.29 17.00
C LEU A 541 24.50 32.32 17.92
N GLY A 542 25.66 31.84 17.47
CA GLY A 542 26.86 31.70 18.29
C GLY A 542 26.79 30.56 19.32
N LEU A 543 25.95 29.56 19.06
CA LEU A 543 25.69 28.43 19.94
C LEU A 543 26.45 27.18 19.45
N SER A 544 26.68 26.24 20.35
CA SER A 544 27.26 24.93 20.03
C SER A 544 26.28 23.81 20.36
N PRO A 545 26.28 22.70 19.62
CA PRO A 545 25.48 21.55 19.99
C PRO A 545 25.91 20.98 21.35
N LEU A 546 24.99 20.28 22.01
CA LEU A 546 25.28 19.52 23.22
C LEU A 546 26.40 18.50 22.96
N LYS A 547 27.39 18.42 23.86
CA LYS A 547 28.54 17.51 23.69
C LYS A 547 28.25 16.05 24.05
N SER A 548 27.16 15.78 24.76
CA SER A 548 26.83 14.43 25.20
C SER A 548 26.26 13.59 24.06
N ASP A 549 26.35 12.26 24.18
CA ASP A 549 25.75 11.29 23.24
C ASP A 549 24.22 11.22 23.35
N LEU A 550 23.53 12.29 23.76
CA LEU A 550 22.07 12.33 23.78
C LEU A 550 21.55 12.31 22.34
N THR A 551 20.73 11.32 22.03
CA THR A 551 20.05 11.16 20.75
C THR A 551 18.56 10.99 20.99
N PRO A 552 17.70 11.20 19.97
CA PRO A 552 16.26 10.95 20.09
C PRO A 552 15.94 9.53 20.58
N GLN A 553 16.73 8.53 20.19
CA GLN A 553 16.54 7.11 20.53
C GLN A 553 16.97 6.77 21.96
N ASN A 554 17.77 7.62 22.60
CA ASN A 554 18.32 7.35 23.93
C ASN A 554 17.96 8.42 24.96
N PHE A 555 17.07 9.35 24.59
CA PHE A 555 16.59 10.46 25.39
C PHE A 555 15.87 9.97 26.65
N SER A 556 16.42 10.27 27.82
CA SER A 556 15.79 9.97 29.11
C SER A 556 16.00 11.12 30.07
N LEU A 557 15.12 11.23 31.07
CA LEU A 557 15.26 12.22 32.13
C LEU A 557 16.66 12.14 32.79
N GLU A 558 17.13 10.94 33.12
CA GLU A 558 18.44 10.72 33.73
C GLU A 558 19.59 11.27 32.86
N LYS A 559 19.61 10.92 31.58
CA LYS A 559 20.68 11.37 30.68
C LYS A 559 20.61 12.87 30.40
N LEU A 560 19.41 13.43 30.32
CA LEU A 560 19.21 14.87 30.19
C LEU A 560 19.71 15.62 31.42
N LEU A 561 19.49 15.08 32.63
CA LEU A 561 20.05 15.62 33.87
C LEU A 561 21.58 15.57 33.89
N LEU A 562 22.16 14.49 33.36
CA LEU A 562 23.62 14.32 33.25
C LEU A 562 24.26 15.23 32.19
N ALA A 563 23.54 15.53 31.11
CA ALA A 563 24.08 16.33 30.01
C ALA A 563 24.15 17.83 30.28
N GLN A 564 23.41 18.34 31.28
CA GLN A 564 23.47 19.72 31.75
C GLN A 564 23.54 20.78 30.63
N PRO A 565 22.53 20.86 29.74
CA PRO A 565 22.51 21.87 28.69
C PRO A 565 22.59 23.29 29.30
N LYS A 566 23.26 24.19 28.59
CA LYS A 566 23.44 25.61 29.00
C LYS A 566 22.48 26.57 28.31
N GLN A 567 21.92 26.14 27.19
CA GLN A 567 20.91 26.87 26.42
C GLN A 567 19.85 25.89 25.92
N LEU A 568 18.61 26.36 25.87
CA LEU A 568 17.50 25.65 25.25
C LEU A 568 17.03 26.39 24.00
N LEU A 569 16.89 25.66 22.90
CA LEU A 569 16.19 26.10 21.69
C LEU A 569 14.96 25.19 21.52
N PHE A 570 13.77 25.77 21.58
CA PHE A 570 12.50 25.06 21.48
C PHE A 570 11.81 25.40 20.16
N LEU A 571 11.55 24.39 19.34
CA LEU A 571 10.88 24.51 18.06
C LEU A 571 9.39 24.17 18.22
N THR A 572 8.52 25.16 18.02
CA THR A 572 7.06 24.98 18.17
C THR A 572 6.44 24.57 16.85
N ASP A 573 5.61 23.54 16.84
CA ASP A 573 4.76 23.17 15.70
C ASP A 573 3.27 23.52 15.92
N ASN A 574 2.89 23.83 17.17
CA ASN A 574 1.55 24.18 17.65
C ASN A 574 0.45 23.16 17.31
N GLN A 575 0.80 21.93 16.91
CA GLN A 575 -0.16 20.94 16.39
C GLN A 575 0.10 19.51 16.89
N SER A 576 1.25 19.24 17.53
CA SER A 576 1.66 17.88 17.93
C SER A 576 1.91 17.77 19.44
N TYR A 577 1.68 16.58 20.00
CA TYR A 577 1.98 16.24 21.40
C TYR A 577 2.77 14.94 21.45
N ASN A 578 3.85 14.87 22.23
CA ASN A 578 4.54 13.61 22.51
C ASN A 578 4.89 13.41 24.00
N ASN A 579 5.09 12.16 24.41
CA ASN A 579 5.44 11.80 25.79
C ASN A 579 6.84 12.28 26.22
N GLN A 580 7.75 12.56 25.28
CA GLN A 580 9.05 13.17 25.59
C GLN A 580 8.91 14.67 25.95
N ALA A 581 7.92 15.37 25.41
CA ALA A 581 7.54 16.74 25.75
C ALA A 581 6.83 16.79 27.11
N GLU A 582 6.26 15.68 27.57
CA GLU A 582 5.76 15.53 28.93
C GLU A 582 6.91 15.46 29.96
N LEU A 583 8.05 14.83 29.60
CA LEU A 583 9.29 14.96 30.39
C LEU A 583 9.70 16.44 30.47
N LEU A 584 9.41 17.26 29.45
CA LEU A 584 9.66 18.71 29.49
C LEU A 584 8.74 19.48 30.47
N LYS A 585 7.78 18.80 31.10
CA LYS A 585 6.97 19.36 32.19
C LYS A 585 7.40 18.80 33.55
N HIS A 586 8.38 17.89 33.58
CA HIS A 586 8.81 17.22 34.81
C HIS A 586 9.38 18.22 35.84
N PRO A 587 8.97 18.17 37.11
CA PRO A 587 9.39 19.13 38.15
C PRO A 587 10.90 19.24 38.34
N ALA A 588 11.65 18.14 38.13
CA ALA A 588 13.12 18.16 38.23
C ALA A 588 13.78 18.98 37.12
N LEU A 589 13.22 18.96 35.90
CA LEU A 589 13.72 19.75 34.79
C LEU A 589 13.24 21.20 34.88
N GLN A 590 12.04 21.44 35.39
CA GLN A 590 11.57 22.80 35.71
C GLN A 590 12.53 23.51 36.66
N LYS A 591 13.08 22.81 37.67
CA LYS A 591 14.12 23.36 38.54
C LYS A 591 15.44 23.66 37.82
N ILE A 592 15.76 22.92 36.75
CA ILE A 592 16.96 23.17 35.92
C ILE A 592 16.73 24.33 34.98
N TRP A 593 15.57 24.43 34.30
CA TRP A 593 15.24 25.59 33.48
C TRP A 593 15.11 26.87 34.32
N GLN A 594 14.63 26.76 35.57
CA GLN A 594 14.68 27.88 36.53
C GLN A 594 16.11 28.31 36.84
N LYS A 595 17.09 27.39 36.89
CA LYS A 595 18.52 27.74 37.01
C LYS A 595 19.08 28.33 35.72
N MET A 596 18.56 27.91 34.56
CA MET A 596 18.85 28.56 33.27
C MET A 596 18.18 29.93 33.13
N SER A 597 17.42 30.44 34.11
CA SER A 597 16.71 31.74 34.00
C SER A 597 17.59 32.96 33.68
N GLN A 598 18.92 32.84 33.78
CA GLN A 598 19.87 33.83 33.27
C GLN A 598 19.93 33.86 31.72
N ASN A 599 19.44 32.81 31.06
CA ASN A 599 19.36 32.55 29.63
C ASN A 599 17.97 31.96 29.28
N PRO A 600 16.97 32.78 28.93
CA PRO A 600 15.64 32.27 28.59
C PRO A 600 15.68 31.30 27.38
N PRO A 601 14.79 30.30 27.33
CA PRO A 601 14.66 29.44 26.16
C PRO A 601 14.40 30.27 24.90
N LEU A 602 15.14 29.97 23.84
CA LEU A 602 14.85 30.51 22.51
C LEU A 602 13.69 29.71 21.94
N VAL A 603 12.64 30.40 21.48
CA VAL A 603 11.47 29.74 20.90
C VAL A 603 11.36 30.13 19.44
N LEU A 604 11.23 29.14 18.56
CA LEU A 604 11.17 29.36 17.12
C LEU A 604 10.11 28.45 16.48
N PRO A 605 9.19 28.97 15.66
CA PRO A 605 8.28 28.11 14.91
C PRO A 605 9.02 27.17 13.95
N MET A 606 8.67 25.89 13.97
CA MET A 606 9.33 24.83 13.21
C MET A 606 9.36 25.10 11.70
N LYS A 607 8.38 25.86 11.17
CA LYS A 607 8.35 26.29 9.76
C LYS A 607 9.65 26.99 9.30
N TYR A 608 10.40 27.64 10.19
CA TYR A 608 11.65 28.31 9.85
C TYR A 608 12.85 27.36 9.73
N THR A 609 12.73 26.14 10.22
CA THR A 609 13.79 25.13 10.25
C THR A 609 13.39 23.82 9.59
N TYR A 610 12.19 23.76 8.98
CA TYR A 610 11.69 22.58 8.28
C TYR A 610 12.57 22.23 7.05
N CYS A 611 13.12 23.25 6.40
CA CYS A 611 14.01 23.16 5.26
C CYS A 611 15.31 23.93 5.52
N PHE A 612 16.42 23.49 4.91
CA PHE A 612 17.62 24.31 4.88
C PHE A 612 17.54 25.35 3.76
N ASP A 613 16.84 26.45 4.05
CA ASP A 613 16.63 27.56 3.14
C ASP A 613 16.78 28.92 3.85
N HIS A 614 16.42 30.00 3.14
CA HIS A 614 16.43 31.36 3.69
C HIS A 614 15.52 31.55 4.93
N GLY A 615 14.61 30.61 5.20
CA GLY A 615 13.76 30.56 6.38
C GLY A 615 14.55 30.47 7.69
N VAL A 616 15.70 29.81 7.69
CA VAL A 616 16.59 29.74 8.87
C VAL A 616 16.99 31.15 9.31
N TRP A 617 17.36 32.02 8.36
CA TRP A 617 17.70 33.42 8.63
C TRP A 617 16.49 34.25 9.06
N GLN A 618 15.30 34.01 8.48
CA GLN A 618 14.06 34.68 8.91
C GLN A 618 13.70 34.33 10.35
N GLY A 619 13.82 33.05 10.71
CA GLY A 619 13.57 32.58 12.07
C GLY A 619 14.47 33.25 13.10
N ILE A 620 15.75 33.45 12.75
CA ILE A 620 16.68 34.17 13.62
C ILE A 620 16.29 35.64 13.77
N GLN A 621 15.87 36.32 12.70
CA GLN A 621 15.38 37.71 12.81
C GLN A 621 14.16 37.81 13.72
N LEU A 622 13.27 36.81 13.65
CA LEU A 622 12.10 36.73 14.52
C LEU A 622 12.52 36.60 15.99
N MET A 623 13.46 35.70 16.29
CA MET A 623 13.98 35.55 17.65
C MET A 623 14.60 36.85 18.17
N HIS A 624 15.43 37.54 17.37
CA HIS A 624 16.04 38.81 17.79
C HIS A 624 15.01 39.94 18.03
N LYS A 625 13.86 39.93 17.35
CA LYS A 625 12.79 40.91 17.59
C LYS A 625 11.99 40.63 18.88
N LEU A 626 12.06 39.40 19.39
CA LEU A 626 11.29 38.93 20.55
C LEU A 626 12.12 38.93 21.84
N THR A 627 13.45 39.04 21.76
CA THR A 627 14.33 39.25 22.92
C THR A 627 14.49 40.75 23.21
N PRO A 628 14.23 41.23 24.44
CA PRO A 628 14.34 42.65 24.79
C PRO A 628 15.78 43.22 24.72
#